data_AF-A0A2X5R853-F1
#
_entry.id   AF-A0A2X5R853-F1
#
_cell.length_a   1.000
_cell.length_b   1.000
_cell.length_c   1.000
_cell.angle_alpha   90.00
_cell.angle_beta   90.00
_cell.angle_gamma   90.00
#
_symmetry.space_group_name_H-M   'P 1'
#
loop_
_entity.id
_entity.type
_entity.pdbx_description
1 polymer ?
#
loop_
_entity_poly.entity_id
_entity_poly.type
_entity_poly.pdbx_seq_one_letter_code
_entity_poly.pdbx_strand_id
1 'polypeptide(L)'
;MSAIWIAVISLSILGLVFGALLGYASRRFKVEEDPIVEQIDELLPQSQCGQCGYPGCRPYADAVGNHGEMINKCAPVESRPCSNWPRY
;
A
#
# COMPACT_ATOMS: atom_id res chain seq x y z
N MET A 1 13.63 45.46 6.94
CA MET A 1 13.87 45.01 5.54
C MET A 1 14.67 43.70 5.46
N SER A 2 15.78 43.54 6.20
CA SER A 2 16.64 42.34 6.18
C SER A 2 15.98 41.07 6.76
N ALA A 3 15.20 41.20 7.84
CA ALA A 3 14.54 40.06 8.49
C ALA A 3 13.56 39.31 7.57
N ILE A 4 12.88 40.05 6.67
CA ILE A 4 11.92 39.46 5.72
C ILE A 4 12.65 38.56 4.73
N TRP A 5 13.79 39.01 4.18
CA TRP A 5 14.59 38.21 3.26
C TRP A 5 15.20 36.97 3.92
N ILE A 6 15.67 37.10 5.16
CA ILE A 6 16.20 35.96 5.94
C ILE A 6 15.09 34.91 6.16
N ALA A 7 13.89 35.34 6.55
CA ALA A 7 12.75 34.46 6.74
C ALA A 7 12.37 33.72 5.44
N VAL A 8 12.25 34.46 4.33
CA VAL A 8 11.91 33.89 3.01
C VAL A 8 12.93 32.83 2.58
N ILE A 9 14.22 33.15 2.65
CA ILE A 9 15.29 32.24 2.24
C ILE A 9 15.34 31.01 3.14
N SER A 10 15.24 31.19 4.46
CA SER A 10 15.31 30.07 5.41
C SER A 10 14.16 29.08 5.22
N LEU A 11 12.93 29.57 5.02
CA LEU A 11 11.76 28.73 4.79
C LEU A 11 11.83 28.02 3.43
N SER A 12 12.30 28.70 2.38
CA SER A 12 12.47 28.08 1.06
C SER A 12 13.50 26.95 1.08
N ILE A 13 14.65 27.16 1.73
CA ILE A 13 15.70 26.14 1.84
C ILE A 13 15.17 24.95 2.66
N LEU A 14 14.55 25.21 3.80
CA LEU A 14 14.01 24.16 4.66
C LEU A 14 12.97 23.32 3.92
N GLY A 15 12.04 23.96 3.21
CA GLY A 15 11.02 23.28 2.41
C GLY A 15 11.61 22.44 1.29
N LEU A 16 12.65 22.93 0.61
CA LEU A 16 13.32 22.20 -0.46
C LEU A 16 14.07 20.99 0.09
N VAL A 17 14.76 21.12 1.22
CA VAL A 17 15.47 20.01 1.88
C VAL A 17 14.48 18.92 2.31
N PHE A 18 13.43 19.27 3.05
CA PHE A 18 12.45 18.27 3.50
C PHE A 18 11.66 17.67 2.34
N GLY A 19 11.27 18.48 1.35
CA GLY A 19 10.57 18.01 0.15
C GLY A 19 11.42 17.04 -0.67
N ALA A 20 12.71 17.34 -0.88
CA ALA A 20 13.63 16.44 -1.56
C ALA A 20 13.87 15.15 -0.78
N LEU A 21 14.03 15.24 0.55
CA LEU A 21 14.23 14.08 1.41
C LEU A 21 13.02 13.13 1.39
N LEU A 22 11.81 13.66 1.60
CA LEU A 22 10.58 12.86 1.57
C LEU A 22 10.26 12.34 0.17
N GLY A 23 10.50 13.15 -0.87
CA GLY A 23 10.35 12.73 -2.26
C GLY A 23 11.30 11.59 -2.63
N TYR A 24 12.54 11.62 -2.13
CA TYR A 24 13.49 10.53 -2.30
C TYR A 24 13.04 9.26 -1.55
N ALA A 25 12.61 9.41 -0.29
CA ALA A 25 12.08 8.29 0.49
C ALA A 25 10.89 7.62 -0.20
N SER A 26 9.93 8.40 -0.71
CA SER A 26 8.75 7.88 -1.42
C SER A 26 9.12 7.05 -2.66
N ARG A 27 10.12 7.49 -3.45
CA ARG A 27 10.60 6.68 -4.58
C ARG A 27 11.33 5.42 -4.13
N ARG A 28 12.08 5.48 -3.03
CA ARG A 28 12.86 4.33 -2.55
C ARG A 28 11.99 3.24 -1.95
N PHE A 29 10.85 3.59 -1.34
CA PHE A 29 9.89 2.66 -0.74
C PHE A 29 8.73 2.31 -1.66
N LYS A 30 8.84 2.55 -2.97
CA LYS A 30 7.86 2.02 -3.92
C LYS A 30 8.02 0.50 -3.94
N VAL A 31 7.16 -0.19 -3.19
CA VAL A 31 7.05 -1.65 -3.21
C VAL A 31 6.65 -2.04 -4.63
N GLU A 32 7.41 -2.95 -5.24
CA GLU A 32 7.08 -3.54 -6.53
C GLU A 32 5.82 -4.36 -6.31
N GLU A 33 4.66 -3.85 -6.75
CA GLU A 33 3.39 -4.54 -6.57
C GLU A 33 3.20 -5.54 -7.70
N ASP A 34 3.15 -6.82 -7.37
CA ASP A 34 2.81 -7.85 -8.34
C ASP A 34 1.38 -7.60 -8.86
N PRO A 35 1.15 -7.65 -10.18
CA PRO A 35 -0.16 -7.34 -10.77
C PRO A 35 -1.27 -8.30 -10.30
N ILE A 36 -0.92 -9.47 -9.75
CA ILE A 36 -1.87 -10.41 -9.16
C ILE A 36 -2.33 -9.95 -7.77
N VAL A 37 -1.43 -9.37 -6.97
CA VAL A 37 -1.75 -8.88 -5.63
C VAL A 37 -2.72 -7.70 -5.70
N GLU A 38 -2.52 -6.80 -6.66
CA GLU A 38 -3.41 -5.65 -6.87
C GLU A 38 -4.82 -6.08 -7.30
N GLN A 39 -4.93 -7.07 -8.20
CA GLN A 39 -6.23 -7.64 -8.58
C GLN A 39 -6.95 -8.33 -7.42
N ILE A 40 -6.20 -9.02 -6.54
CA ILE A 40 -6.79 -9.64 -5.35
C ILE A 40 -7.23 -8.54 -4.37
N ASP A 41 -6.41 -7.50 -4.15
CA ASP A 41 -6.73 -6.38 -3.26
C ASP A 41 -8.01 -5.65 -3.72
N GLU A 42 -8.19 -5.41 -5.02
CA GLU A 42 -9.43 -4.81 -5.56
C GLU A 42 -10.70 -5.65 -5.32
N LEU A 43 -10.56 -6.98 -5.23
CA LEU A 43 -11.67 -7.87 -4.91
C LEU A 43 -12.00 -7.89 -3.41
N LEU A 44 -11.07 -7.46 -2.56
CA LEU A 44 -11.28 -7.38 -1.13
C LEU A 44 -12.13 -6.16 -0.75
N PRO A 45 -12.85 -6.21 0.39
CA PRO A 45 -13.72 -5.11 0.85
C PRO A 45 -12.96 -3.83 1.26
N GLN A 46 -11.63 -3.77 1.12
CA GLN A 46 -10.77 -2.63 1.48
C GLN A 46 -11.00 -2.04 2.89
N SER A 47 -11.59 -2.83 3.80
CA SER A 47 -12.01 -2.38 5.13
C SER A 47 -10.88 -2.37 6.15
N GLN A 48 -9.73 -2.99 5.83
CA GLN A 48 -8.54 -3.06 6.68
C GLN A 48 -8.85 -3.55 8.11
N CYS A 49 -9.83 -4.45 8.26
CA CYS A 49 -10.38 -4.86 9.55
C CYS A 49 -9.48 -5.81 10.36
N GLY A 50 -8.47 -6.42 9.74
CA GLY A 50 -7.51 -7.32 10.38
C GLY A 50 -8.06 -8.65 10.90
N GLN A 51 -9.33 -8.98 10.65
CA GLN A 51 -9.97 -10.18 11.19
C GLN A 51 -9.44 -11.49 10.59
N CYS A 52 -8.81 -11.43 9.41
CA CYS A 52 -8.17 -12.58 8.76
C CYS A 52 -6.79 -12.93 9.34
N GLY A 53 -6.31 -12.20 10.36
CA GLY A 53 -5.00 -12.42 10.98
C GLY A 53 -3.85 -11.65 10.32
N TYR A 54 -4.15 -10.80 9.33
CA TYR A 54 -3.20 -9.95 8.63
C TYR A 54 -3.44 -8.47 8.97
N PRO A 55 -2.39 -7.61 8.99
CA PRO A 55 -2.52 -6.22 9.41
C PRO A 55 -3.29 -5.32 8.42
N GLY A 56 -3.79 -5.86 7.30
CA GLY A 56 -4.59 -5.14 6.30
C GLY A 56 -5.02 -6.04 5.13
N CYS A 57 -5.77 -5.47 4.19
CA CYS A 57 -6.22 -6.18 2.98
C CYS A 57 -5.06 -6.46 2.00
N ARG A 58 -4.18 -5.48 1.75
CA ARG A 58 -2.97 -5.65 0.92
C ARG A 58 -2.04 -6.79 1.36
N PRO A 59 -1.56 -6.86 2.62
CA PRO A 59 -0.67 -7.94 3.05
C PRO A 59 -1.36 -9.31 3.02
N TYR A 60 -2.70 -9.35 3.10
CA TYR A 60 -3.44 -10.58 2.87
C TYR A 60 -3.52 -10.95 1.38
N ALA A 61 -3.73 -9.97 0.48
CA ALA A 61 -3.69 -10.19 -0.95
C ALA A 61 -2.33 -10.71 -1.42
N ASP A 62 -1.24 -10.20 -0.83
CA ASP A 62 0.13 -10.68 -1.05
C ASP A 62 0.32 -12.11 -0.54
N ALA A 63 -0.19 -12.44 0.65
CA ALA A 63 -0.15 -13.80 1.19
C ALA A 63 -0.95 -14.80 0.33
N VAL A 64 -2.08 -14.39 -0.23
CA VAL A 64 -2.91 -15.24 -1.10
C VAL A 64 -2.27 -15.39 -2.49
N GLY A 65 -1.75 -14.30 -3.07
CA GLY A 65 -1.16 -14.30 -4.42
C GLY A 65 0.23 -14.93 -4.51
N ASN A 66 1.11 -14.62 -3.55
CA ASN A 66 2.52 -15.03 -3.59
C ASN A 66 2.84 -16.21 -2.66
N HIS A 67 2.13 -16.33 -1.52
CA HIS A 67 2.41 -17.36 -0.51
C HIS A 67 1.41 -18.53 -0.50
N GLY A 68 0.40 -18.50 -1.39
CA GLY A 68 -0.56 -19.60 -1.54
C GLY A 68 -1.46 -19.83 -0.31
N GLU A 69 -1.67 -18.78 0.49
CA GLU A 69 -2.53 -18.83 1.67
C GLU A 69 -4.00 -19.05 1.29
N MET A 70 -4.79 -19.61 2.22
CA MET A 70 -6.19 -19.87 1.97
C MET A 70 -7.00 -18.56 1.81
N ILE A 71 -7.65 -18.39 0.65
CA ILE A 71 -8.42 -17.18 0.29
C ILE A 71 -9.70 -16.96 1.14
N ASN A 72 -10.13 -17.96 1.88
CA ASN A 72 -11.37 -17.97 2.67
C ASN A 72 -11.23 -17.40 4.10
N LYS A 73 -10.05 -16.86 4.48
CA LYS A 73 -9.82 -16.32 5.83
C LYS A 73 -10.43 -14.93 6.03
N CYS A 74 -10.70 -14.17 4.97
CA CYS A 74 -11.38 -12.87 5.05
C CYS A 74 -12.90 -13.05 5.02
N ALA A 75 -13.62 -12.68 6.09
CA ALA A 75 -15.08 -12.68 6.09
C ALA A 75 -15.59 -11.35 5.54
N PRO A 76 -15.66 -11.20 4.20
CA PRO A 76 -16.92 -11.40 3.47
C PRO A 76 -16.72 -11.88 2.01
N VAL A 77 -15.82 -12.83 1.74
CA VAL A 77 -15.76 -13.43 0.39
C VAL A 77 -16.99 -14.30 0.18
N GLU A 78 -17.77 -13.95 -0.84
CA GLU A 78 -18.67 -14.90 -1.48
C GLU A 78 -17.92 -16.21 -1.70
N SER A 79 -18.56 -17.31 -1.30
CA SER A 79 -18.06 -18.67 -1.10
C SER A 79 -17.54 -19.37 -2.37
N ARG A 80 -16.69 -18.73 -3.18
CA ARG A 80 -16.09 -19.36 -4.36
C ARG A 80 -14.96 -20.30 -3.92
N PRO A 81 -15.09 -21.62 -4.15
CA PRO A 81 -14.01 -22.55 -3.88
C PRO A 81 -12.82 -22.28 -4.82
N CYS A 82 -11.59 -22.52 -4.36
CA CYS A 82 -10.36 -22.40 -5.18
C CYS A 82 -10.44 -23.14 -6.54
N SER A 83 -11.31 -24.14 -6.69
CA SER A 83 -11.52 -24.85 -7.95
C SER A 83 -12.13 -23.99 -9.07
N ASN A 84 -12.70 -22.82 -8.76
CA ASN A 84 -13.43 -21.99 -9.72
C ASN A 84 -12.92 -20.54 -9.77
N TRP A 85 -11.67 -20.31 -9.36
CA TRP A 85 -10.98 -19.04 -9.59
C TRP A 85 -10.45 -18.98 -11.03
N PRO A 86 -10.56 -17.84 -11.73
CA PRO A 86 -9.96 -17.68 -13.04
C PRO A 86 -8.45 -17.83 -12.91
N ARG A 87 -7.91 -18.91 -13.47
CA ARG A 87 -6.47 -19.12 -13.67
C ARG A 87 -6.03 -18.17 -14.78
N TYR A 88 -5.78 -16.91 -14.45
CA TYR A 88 -4.97 -16.03 -15.30
C TYR A 88 -3.52 -16.08 -14.83
#